data_AF-A0A7W0W226-F1
#
_entry.id   AF-A0A7W0W226-F1
#
_cell.length_a   1.000
_cell.length_b   1.000
_cell.length_c   1.000
_cell.angle_alpha   90.00
_cell.angle_beta   90.00
_cell.angle_gamma   90.00
#
_symmetry.space_group_name_H-M   'P 1'
#
loop_
_entity.id
_entity.type
_entity.pdbx_description
1 polymer ?
#
loop_
_entity_poly.entity_id
_entity_poly.type
_entity_poly.pdbx_seq_one_letter_code
_entity_poly.pdbx_strand_id
1 'polypeptide(L)'
;MSEEVKQGATRRDFLKVLGAGGAVTTMVGCGTEKVEKLIPYLVSPDQTVPGVSTYYATTCRECTTGCGIIAETRDGRTIKLEGNPDHPLNRGALCSRGQAALQG
;
A
#
# COMPACT_ATOMS: atom_id res chain seq x y z
N MET A 1 -13.95 51.73 -10.58
CA MET A 1 -12.65 52.42 -10.76
C MET A 1 -11.65 51.33 -11.09
N SER A 2 -11.42 51.14 -12.39
CA SER A 2 -10.55 50.11 -12.93
C SER A 2 -9.11 50.56 -12.78
N GLU A 3 -8.25 49.75 -12.18
CA GLU A 3 -6.80 49.92 -12.33
C GLU A 3 -6.27 48.78 -13.21
N GLU A 4 -5.75 49.20 -14.35
CA GLU A 4 -5.21 48.39 -15.43
C GLU A 4 -4.09 47.46 -14.96
N VAL A 5 -4.21 46.18 -15.30
CA VAL A 5 -3.09 45.23 -15.32
C VAL A 5 -2.19 45.59 -16.51
N LYS A 6 -1.25 46.53 -16.32
CA LYS A 6 -0.25 46.90 -17.34
C LYS A 6 1.03 46.06 -17.17
N GLN A 7 1.18 45.10 -18.08
CA GLN A 7 2.39 44.50 -18.64
C GLN A 7 3.70 44.71 -17.87
N GLY A 8 3.99 43.75 -16.99
CA GLY A 8 5.28 43.59 -16.32
C GLY A 8 5.08 42.92 -14.96
N ALA A 9 4.93 41.60 -14.93
CA ALA A 9 4.87 40.86 -13.66
C ALA A 9 6.20 41.04 -12.91
N THR A 10 6.29 42.06 -12.08
CA THR A 10 7.46 42.35 -11.26
C THR A 10 7.66 41.22 -10.26
N ARG A 11 8.92 40.79 -10.03
CA ARG A 11 9.25 39.71 -9.06
C ARG A 11 8.58 39.91 -7.70
N ARG A 12 8.40 41.18 -7.29
CA ARG A 12 7.73 41.56 -6.05
C ARG A 12 6.22 41.28 -6.06
N ASP A 13 5.52 41.53 -7.17
CA ASP A 13 4.07 41.28 -7.25
C ASP A 13 3.78 39.78 -7.43
N PHE A 14 4.65 39.05 -8.13
CA PHE A 14 4.62 37.58 -8.12
C PHE A 14 4.78 37.03 -6.70
N LEU A 15 5.77 37.50 -5.92
CA LEU A 15 5.97 37.05 -4.55
C LEU A 15 4.81 37.45 -3.60
N LYS A 16 4.16 38.60 -3.83
CA LYS A 16 2.94 38.97 -3.07
C LYS A 16 1.78 38.02 -3.34
N VAL A 17 1.54 37.67 -4.60
CA VAL A 17 0.47 36.74 -4.98
C VAL A 17 0.77 35.31 -4.48
N LEU A 18 2.01 34.86 -4.61
CA LEU A 18 2.43 33.51 -4.19
C LEU A 18 2.46 33.39 -2.66
N GLY A 19 2.91 34.43 -1.94
CA GLY A 19 2.88 34.50 -0.49
C GLY A 19 1.46 34.59 0.09
N ALA A 20 0.59 35.40 -0.52
CA ALA A 20 -0.82 35.51 -0.10
C ALA A 20 -1.61 34.23 -0.43
N GLY A 21 -1.39 33.63 -1.60
CA GLY A 21 -2.07 32.39 -2.01
C GLY A 21 -1.58 31.15 -1.25
N GLY A 22 -0.28 31.08 -0.95
CA GLY A 22 0.34 29.95 -0.25
C GLY A 22 -0.06 29.84 1.23
N ALA A 23 -0.35 30.97 1.90
CA ALA A 23 -0.77 30.96 3.30
C ALA A 23 -2.18 30.37 3.51
N VAL A 24 -3.03 30.40 2.48
CA VAL A 24 -4.41 29.88 2.56
C VAL A 24 -4.44 28.35 2.38
N THR A 25 -3.58 27.80 1.52
CA THR A 25 -3.57 26.34 1.26
C THR A 25 -2.97 25.53 2.40
N THR A 26 -2.08 26.11 3.21
CA THR A 26 -1.47 25.42 4.36
C THR A 26 -2.45 25.23 5.52
N MET A 27 -3.43 26.11 5.70
CA MET A 27 -4.43 26.00 6.78
C MET A 27 -5.45 24.87 6.54
N VAL A 28 -5.73 24.53 5.28
CA VAL A 28 -6.64 23.42 4.93
C VAL A 28 -5.94 22.05 5.11
N GLY A 29 -4.61 22.01 5.09
CA GLY A 29 -3.84 20.76 5.23
C GLY A 29 -3.73 20.20 6.65
N CYS A 30 -3.99 21.02 7.69
CA CYS A 30 -3.87 20.59 9.09
C CYS A 30 -5.17 20.02 9.69
N GLY A 31 -6.26 19.97 8.92
CA GLY A 31 -7.49 19.29 9.33
C GLY A 31 -7.39 17.80 9.03
N THR A 32 -7.12 16.97 10.04
CA THR A 32 -7.25 15.51 9.90
C THR A 32 -8.73 15.14 9.84
N GLU A 33 -9.39 15.36 8.70
CA GLU A 33 -10.81 15.02 8.51
C GLU A 33 -11.04 13.50 8.43
N LYS A 34 -10.02 12.72 8.08
CA LYS A 34 -10.14 11.27 8.02
C LYS A 34 -9.76 10.63 9.34
N VAL A 35 -10.77 10.35 10.16
CA VAL A 35 -10.66 9.33 11.21
C VAL A 35 -10.67 7.97 10.51
N GLU A 36 -9.53 7.26 10.52
CA GLU A 36 -9.51 5.87 10.05
C GLU A 36 -10.33 5.00 11.00
N LYS A 37 -11.32 4.29 10.44
CA LYS A 37 -12.21 3.43 11.23
C LYS A 37 -11.60 2.04 11.31
N LEU A 38 -11.35 1.58 12.54
CA LEU A 38 -10.97 0.20 12.82
C LEU A 38 -12.23 -0.66 12.91
N ILE A 39 -12.48 -1.53 11.92
CA ILE A 39 -13.63 -2.44 11.90
C ILE A 39 -13.13 -3.85 12.29
N PRO A 40 -13.38 -4.33 13.52
CA PRO A 40 -12.98 -5.67 13.93
C PRO A 40 -13.89 -6.75 13.33
N TYR A 41 -13.45 -8.00 13.39
CA TYR A 41 -14.30 -9.14 13.07
C TYR A 41 -15.50 -9.20 14.02
N LEU A 42 -16.71 -9.36 13.47
CA LEU A 42 -17.92 -9.64 14.24
C LEU A 42 -17.84 -11.01 14.94
N VAL A 43 -17.26 -11.98 14.24
CA VAL A 43 -16.95 -13.33 14.73
C VAL A 43 -15.51 -13.61 14.33
N SER A 44 -14.62 -13.61 15.31
CA SER A 44 -13.20 -13.89 15.08
C SER A 44 -12.97 -15.38 14.84
N PRO A 45 -12.16 -15.78 13.85
CA PRO A 45 -11.70 -17.16 13.72
C PRO A 45 -10.79 -17.54 14.89
N ASP A 46 -10.79 -18.82 15.26
CA ASP A 46 -9.97 -19.38 16.34
C ASP A 46 -8.47 -19.45 15.97
N GLN A 47 -8.15 -19.62 14.68
CA GLN A 47 -6.78 -19.83 14.19
C GLN A 47 -6.06 -18.53 13.74
N THR A 48 -6.66 -17.35 13.90
CA THR A 48 -6.07 -16.08 13.42
C THR A 48 -6.18 -14.99 14.48
N VAL A 49 -5.04 -14.39 14.84
CA VAL A 49 -4.97 -13.25 15.75
C VAL A 49 -4.76 -11.96 14.94
N PRO A 50 -5.62 -10.93 15.09
CA PRO A 50 -5.48 -9.68 14.35
C PRO A 50 -4.09 -9.05 14.52
N GLY A 51 -3.44 -8.72 13.40
CA GLY A 51 -2.10 -8.12 13.39
C GLY A 51 -0.92 -9.09 13.47
N VAL A 52 -1.16 -10.40 13.65
CA VAL A 52 -0.11 -11.44 13.60
C VAL A 52 -0.21 -12.21 12.29
N SER A 53 0.91 -12.42 11.60
CA SER A 53 0.93 -13.24 10.38
C SER A 53 0.78 -14.72 10.68
N THR A 54 -0.06 -15.39 9.89
CA THR A 54 -0.21 -16.84 9.85
C THR A 54 0.43 -17.37 8.58
N TYR A 55 1.05 -18.55 8.64
CA TYR A 55 1.77 -19.16 7.53
C TYR A 55 1.06 -20.44 7.08
N TYR A 56 0.69 -20.50 5.80
CA TYR A 56 0.02 -21.67 5.22
C TYR A 56 0.87 -22.30 4.12
N ALA A 57 1.05 -23.62 4.17
CA ALA A 57 1.68 -24.36 3.10
C ALA A 57 0.68 -24.57 1.95
N THR A 58 1.07 -24.22 0.73
CA THR A 58 0.25 -24.38 -0.49
C THR A 58 1.13 -24.61 -1.72
N THR A 59 0.55 -24.66 -2.91
CA THR A 59 1.26 -24.94 -4.17
C THR A 59 1.09 -23.77 -5.14
N CYS A 60 2.19 -23.31 -5.72
CA CYS A 60 2.20 -22.29 -6.77
C CYS A 60 1.63 -22.86 -8.08
N ARG A 61 0.70 -22.12 -8.70
CA ARG A 61 0.02 -22.54 -9.93
C ARG A 61 0.34 -21.68 -11.16
N GLU A 62 1.37 -20.85 -11.07
CA GLU A 62 1.81 -20.00 -12.20
C GLU A 62 2.29 -20.84 -13.41
N CYS A 63 2.97 -21.94 -13.15
CA CYS A 63 3.42 -22.86 -14.18
C CYS A 63 3.06 -24.30 -13.82
N THR A 64 3.27 -25.22 -14.76
CA THR A 64 3.02 -26.65 -14.58
C THR A 64 3.95 -27.33 -13.58
N THR A 65 5.01 -26.65 -13.12
CA THR A 65 5.98 -27.19 -12.17
C THR A 65 5.39 -27.44 -10.78
N GLY A 66 4.39 -26.65 -10.35
CA GLY A 66 3.74 -26.87 -9.06
C GLY A 66 4.67 -26.75 -7.85
N CYS A 67 5.48 -25.68 -7.75
CA CYS A 67 6.38 -25.50 -6.61
C CYS A 67 5.60 -25.36 -5.29
N GLY A 68 6.08 -25.99 -4.21
CA GLY A 68 5.50 -25.82 -2.87
C GLY A 68 5.91 -24.50 -2.24
N ILE A 69 4.95 -23.76 -1.71
CA ILE A 69 5.15 -22.40 -1.20
C ILE A 69 4.55 -22.27 0.19
N ILE A 70 5.05 -21.29 0.94
CA ILE A 70 4.51 -20.85 2.21
C ILE A 70 3.92 -19.45 1.97
N ALA A 71 2.62 -19.32 2.25
CA ALA A 71 1.86 -18.10 2.10
C ALA A 71 1.74 -17.39 3.45
N GLU A 72 2.39 -16.22 3.59
CA GLU A 72 2.19 -15.34 4.74
C GLU A 72 0.88 -14.60 4.58
N THR A 73 -0.04 -14.84 5.52
CA THR A 73 -1.41 -14.32 5.52
C THR A 73 -1.63 -13.48 6.77
N ARG A 74 -2.09 -12.24 6.59
CA ARG A 74 -2.55 -11.38 7.69
C ARG A 74 -4.03 -11.11 7.52
N ASP A 75 -4.81 -11.39 8.56
CA ASP A 75 -6.25 -11.09 8.58
C ASP A 75 -6.99 -11.66 7.36
N GLY A 76 -6.63 -12.89 6.96
CA GLY A 76 -7.20 -13.59 5.81
C GLY A 76 -6.70 -13.13 4.44
N ARG A 77 -5.83 -12.11 4.36
CA ARG A 77 -5.19 -11.66 3.13
C ARG A 77 -3.74 -12.14 3.06
N THR A 78 -3.40 -12.84 1.99
CA THR A 78 -2.01 -13.17 1.69
C THR A 78 -1.23 -11.93 1.29
N ILE A 79 -0.11 -11.69 1.96
CA ILE A 79 0.75 -10.52 1.74
C ILE A 79 2.11 -10.88 1.13
N LYS A 80 2.55 -12.13 1.31
CA LYS A 80 3.83 -12.61 0.78
C LYS A 80 3.78 -14.10 0.48
N LEU A 81 4.47 -14.51 -0.58
CA LEU A 81 4.74 -15.90 -0.91
C LEU A 81 6.25 -16.13 -0.80
N GLU A 82 6.63 -17.25 -0.20
CA GLU A 82 8.01 -17.75 -0.19
C GLU A 82 8.05 -19.23 -0.54
N GLY A 83 9.21 -19.74 -0.97
CA GLY A 83 9.36 -21.16 -1.23
C GLY A 83 9.32 -21.96 0.06
N ASN A 84 8.75 -23.17 0.03
CA ASN A 84 8.79 -24.09 1.16
C ASN A 84 10.15 -24.83 1.17
N PRO A 85 10.97 -24.72 2.24
CA PRO A 85 12.23 -25.46 2.39
C PRO A 85 12.08 -26.97 2.32
N ASP A 86 10.97 -27.51 2.79
CA ASP A 86 10.69 -28.95 2.87
C ASP A 86 10.20 -29.53 1.53
N HIS A 87 9.86 -28.66 0.57
CA HIS A 87 9.32 -29.10 -0.70
C HIS A 87 10.44 -29.49 -1.68
N PRO A 88 10.42 -30.71 -2.25
CA PRO A 88 11.58 -31.29 -2.95
C PRO A 88 11.98 -30.51 -4.21
N LEU A 89 11.02 -29.87 -4.88
CA LEU A 89 11.26 -29.18 -6.16
C LEU A 89 12.01 -27.86 -6.00
N ASN A 90 11.74 -27.09 -4.96
CA ASN A 90 12.21 -25.72 -4.84
C ASN A 90 13.01 -25.44 -3.57
N ARG A 91 12.91 -26.29 -2.54
CA ARG A 91 13.78 -26.26 -1.35
C ARG A 91 13.95 -24.86 -0.75
N GLY A 92 12.85 -24.10 -0.68
CA GLY A 92 12.82 -22.75 -0.14
C GLY A 92 12.95 -21.63 -1.17
N ALA A 93 13.38 -21.91 -2.40
CA ALA A 93 13.47 -20.92 -3.46
C ALA A 93 12.14 -20.69 -4.20
N LEU A 94 12.00 -19.52 -4.82
CA LEU A 94 10.86 -19.19 -5.66
C LEU A 94 11.30 -18.37 -6.88
N CYS A 95 10.72 -18.63 -8.05
CA CYS A 95 10.99 -17.86 -9.26
C CYS A 95 10.26 -16.50 -9.25
N SER A 96 10.63 -15.58 -10.14
CA SER A 96 10.01 -14.25 -10.26
C SER A 96 8.49 -14.31 -10.45
N ARG A 97 8.01 -15.26 -11.25
CA ARG A 97 6.57 -15.49 -11.45
C ARG A 97 5.88 -15.93 -10.16
N GLY A 98 6.46 -16.88 -9.43
CA GLY A 98 5.92 -17.32 -8.15
C GLY A 98 5.90 -16.20 -7.11
N GLN A 99 6.90 -15.33 -7.11
CA GLN A 99 6.98 -14.16 -6.23
C GLN A 99 5.90 -13.12 -6.58
N ALA A 100 5.61 -12.95 -7.87
CA ALA A 100 4.58 -12.06 -8.39
C ALA A 100 3.16 -12.66 -8.39
N ALA A 101 3.01 -13.95 -8.07
CA ALA A 101 1.72 -14.67 -8.16
C ALA A 101 0.62 -14.09 -7.26
N LEU A 102 0.96 -13.21 -6.31
CA LEU A 102 -0.01 -12.46 -5.51
C LEU A 102 -0.81 -11.44 -6.32
N GLN A 103 -0.24 -10.92 -7.41
CA GLN A 103 -0.83 -9.84 -8.20
C GLN A 103 -1.44 -10.31 -9.53
N GLY A 104 -1.10 -11.53 -9.97
CA GLY A 104 -1.59 -12.12 -11.22
C GLY A 104 -0.75 -11.74 -12.45
#